data_AF-A0A518KEY9-F1
#
_entry.id   AF-A0A518KEY9-F1
#
_cell.length_a   1.000
_cell.length_b   1.000
_cell.length_c   1.000
_cell.angle_alpha   90.00
_cell.angle_beta   90.00
_cell.angle_gamma   90.00
#
_symmetry.space_group_name_H-M   'P 1'
#
loop_
_entity.id
_entity.type
_entity.pdbx_description
1 polymer ?
#
loop_
_entity_poly.entity_id
_entity_poly.type
_entity_poly.pdbx_seq_one_letter_code
_entity_poly.pdbx_strand_id
1 'polypeptide(L)' 'MAIDKSLKVKAGAVSTRSVLTRVERIEKLREADRFGEEASPFGLPKVRVRKLQLKKKKKVKGEEGK' A
#
# COMPACT_ATOMS: atom_id res chain seq x y z
N MET A 1 9.21 0.66 -14.20
CA MET A 1 9.18 0.76 -15.67
C MET A 1 9.83 2.08 -16.03
N ALA A 2 10.94 2.03 -16.76
CA ALA A 2 11.67 3.22 -17.19
C ALA A 2 11.11 3.65 -18.55
N ILE A 3 10.27 4.68 -18.55
CA ILE A 3 9.79 5.38 -19.74
C ILE A 3 10.27 6.83 -19.59
N ASP A 4 10.75 7.43 -20.68
CA ASP A 4 11.17 8.83 -20.69
C ASP A 4 10.01 9.75 -20.29
N LYS A 5 10.31 10.83 -19.54
CA LYS A 5 9.27 11.72 -18.97
C LYS A 5 8.39 12.37 -20.05
N SER A 6 8.91 12.59 -21.26
CA SER A 6 8.15 13.17 -22.38
C SER A 6 7.12 12.21 -23.00
N LEU A 7 7.38 10.89 -22.92
CA LEU A 7 6.51 9.84 -23.45
C LEU A 7 5.50 9.32 -22.41
N LYS A 8 5.53 9.88 -21.21
CA LYS A 8 4.66 9.48 -20.11
C LYS A 8 3.27 10.09 -20.29
N VAL A 9 2.34 9.32 -20.84
CA VAL A 9 0.91 9.67 -20.85
C VAL A 9 0.46 9.92 -19.40
N LYS A 10 0.08 11.16 -19.05
CA LYS A 10 -0.28 11.57 -17.68
C LYS A 10 -1.33 10.66 -17.02
N ALA A 11 -2.19 10.01 -17.82
CA ALA A 11 -3.24 9.12 -17.36
C ALA A 11 -2.94 7.61 -17.51
N GLY A 12 -1.86 7.22 -18.21
CA GLY A 12 -1.67 5.84 -18.68
C GLY A 12 -1.25 4.80 -17.63
N ALA A 13 -1.03 5.20 -16.38
CA ALA A 13 -0.59 4.28 -15.34
C ALA A 13 -0.90 4.77 -13.92
N VAL A 14 -2.16 5.08 -13.61
CA VAL A 14 -2.62 5.14 -12.21
C VAL A 14 -2.78 3.71 -11.65
N SER A 15 -1.79 2.86 -11.88
CA SER A 15 -1.76 1.52 -11.34
C SER A 15 -1.20 1.57 -9.93
N THR A 16 -1.82 0.82 -9.03
CA THR A 16 -1.27 0.66 -7.68
C THR A 16 0.04 -0.10 -7.79
N ARG A 17 1.12 0.51 -7.31
CA ARG A 17 2.44 -0.13 -7.14
C ARG A 17 2.33 -1.41 -6.30
N SER A 18 3.17 -2.39 -6.62
CA SER A 18 3.15 -3.72 -5.98
C SER A 18 3.89 -3.76 -4.63
N VAL A 19 4.85 -2.87 -4.40
CA VAL A 19 5.70 -2.84 -3.20
C VAL A 19 5.69 -1.45 -2.56
N LEU A 20 5.82 -1.41 -1.24
CA LEU A 20 5.98 -0.19 -0.45
C LEU A 20 7.29 0.56 -0.80
N THR A 21 7.34 1.88 -0.57
CA THR A 21 8.52 2.69 -0.86
C THR A 21 9.55 2.35 0.18
N ARG A 22 10.80 2.77 0.02
CA ARG A 22 11.82 2.50 1.03
C ARG A 22 11.39 3.01 2.41
N VAL A 23 10.87 4.24 2.49
CA VAL A 23 10.41 4.86 3.74
C VAL A 23 9.25 4.06 4.36
N GLU A 24 8.19 3.82 3.59
CA GLU A 24 7.03 3.03 4.05
C GLU A 24 7.42 1.59 4.45
N ARG A 25 8.46 1.01 3.83
CA ARG A 25 8.97 -0.31 4.21
C ARG A 25 9.67 -0.28 5.55
N ILE A 26 10.49 0.74 5.80
CA ILE A 26 11.19 0.91 7.08
C ILE A 26 10.15 1.06 8.20
N GLU A 27 9.14 1.91 8.01
CA GLU A 27 8.05 2.09 8.97
C GLU A 27 7.35 0.77 9.29
N LYS A 28 6.91 0.02 8.26
CA LYS A 28 6.25 -1.28 8.49
C LYS A 28 7.15 -2.35 9.09
N LEU A 29 8.45 -2.32 8.81
CA LEU A 29 9.38 -3.27 9.40
C LEU A 29 9.69 -2.89 10.85
N ARG A 30 9.69 -1.60 11.20
CA ARG A 30 9.76 -1.11 12.59
C ARG A 30 8.52 -1.51 13.38
N GLU A 31 7.32 -1.32 12.81
CA GLU A 31 6.05 -1.77 13.42
C GLU A 31 6.01 -3.28 13.68
N ALA A 32 6.80 -4.06 12.94
CA ALA A 32 6.86 -5.51 13.06
C ALA A 32 8.13 -6.00 13.77
N ASP A 33 8.83 -5.12 14.50
CA ASP A 33 10.07 -5.38 15.25
C ASP A 33 11.17 -6.08 14.44
N ARG A 34 11.17 -5.87 13.12
CA ARG A 34 12.09 -6.47 12.14
C ARG A 34 13.10 -5.48 11.57
N PHE A 35 13.12 -4.26 12.08
CA PHE A 35 14.05 -3.20 11.68
C PHE A 35 14.46 -2.38 12.90
N GLY A 36 15.70 -2.58 13.36
CA GLY A 36 16.32 -1.85 14.47
C GLY A 36 17.23 -0.70 14.01
N GLU A 37 17.92 -0.07 14.96
CA GLU A 37 18.79 1.09 14.71
C GLU A 37 20.04 0.75 13.90
N GLU A 38 20.57 -0.47 14.06
CA GLU A 38 21.74 -0.96 13.31
C GLU A 38 21.38 -1.54 11.94
N ALA A 39 20.08 -1.62 11.61
CA ALA A 39 19.64 -2.22 10.36
C ALA A 39 19.89 -1.28 9.18
N SER A 40 20.54 -1.82 8.13
CA SER A 40 20.83 -1.04 6.92
C SER A 40 19.55 -0.63 6.19
N PRO A 41 19.42 0.64 5.73
CA PRO A 41 18.30 1.09 4.91
C PRO A 41 18.34 0.53 3.46
N PHE A 42 19.41 -0.20 3.11
CA PHE A 42 19.58 -0.89 1.83
C PHE A 42 19.28 -2.39 1.97
N GLY A 43 18.89 -3.05 0.88
CA GLY A 43 18.60 -4.49 0.90
C GLY A 43 17.30 -4.90 1.63
N LEU A 44 16.41 -3.95 1.96
CA LEU A 44 15.18 -4.23 2.72
C LEU A 44 14.32 -5.34 2.06
N PRO A 45 13.65 -6.18 2.87
CA PRO A 45 12.73 -7.19 2.38
C PRO A 45 11.55 -6.58 1.62
N LYS A 46 10.94 -7.36 0.73
CA LYS A 46 9.84 -6.91 -0.14
C LYS A 46 8.53 -6.86 0.65
N VAL A 47 8.06 -5.66 1.00
CA VAL A 47 6.75 -5.46 1.65
C VAL A 47 5.70 -5.06 0.62
N ARG A 48 4.70 -5.93 0.41
CA ARG A 48 3.62 -5.73 -0.57
C ARG A 48 2.59 -4.70 -0.08
N VAL A 49 2.01 -3.94 -1.01
CA VAL A 49 0.80 -3.13 -0.74
C VAL A 49 -0.39 -4.05 -0.51
N ARG A 50 -0.97 -4.03 0.70
CA ARG A 50 -2.16 -4.82 1.03
C ARG A 50 -3.41 -4.05 0.59
N LYS A 51 -4.23 -4.68 -0.26
CA LYS A 51 -5.55 -4.17 -0.62
C LYS A 51 -6.58 -4.82 0.30
N LEU A 52 -7.04 -4.08 1.32
CA LEU A 52 -8.17 -4.53 2.14
C LEU A 52 -9.46 -4.38 1.32
N GLN A 53 -10.10 -5.51 1.01
CA GLN A 53 -11.45 -5.53 0.48
C GLN A 53 -12.41 -5.73 1.65
N LEU A 54 -12.92 -4.64 2.19
CA LEU A 54 -13.96 -4.71 3.23
C LEU A 54 -15.29 -5.04 2.55
N LYS A 55 -15.92 -6.17 2.94
CA LYS A 55 -17.31 -6.43 2.54
C LYS A 55 -18.18 -5.30 3.10
N LYS A 56 -18.94 -4.62 2.24
CA LYS A 56 -19.93 -3.63 2.68
C LYS A 56 -20.87 -4.31 3.68
N LYS A 57 -20.96 -3.79 4.91
CA LYS A 57 -22.04 -4.17 5.84
C LYS A 57 -23.37 -3.85 5.15
N LYS A 58 -24.28 -4.83 5.09
CA LYS A 58 -25.64 -4.64 4.59
C LYS A 58 -26.30 -3.60 5.50
N LYS A 59 -26.66 -2.42 4.96
CA LYS A 59 -27.53 -1.49 5.70
C LYS A 59 -28.86 -2.21 5.88
N VAL A 60 -29.22 -2.55 7.11
CA VAL A 60 -30.58 -2.95 7.45
C VAL A 60 -31.45 -1.71 7.21
N LYS A 61 -32.34 -1.78 6.22
CA LYS A 61 -33.36 -0.77 5.99
C LYS A 61 -34.49 -1.04 6.99
N GLY A 62 -34.81 -0.04 7.81
CA GLY A 62 -36.12 0.20 8.41
C GLY A 62 -36.64 -0.85 9.39
N GLU A 63 -36.49 -0.56 10.68
CA GLU A 63 -37.57 -0.85 11.63
C GLU A 63 -38.51 0.38 11.57
N GLU A 64 -39.46 0.34 10.65
CA GLU A 64 -40.73 1.07 10.78
C GLU A 64 -41.82 0.01 10.71
N GLY A 65 -42.36 -0.32 11.87
CA GLY A 65 -43.30 -1.42 12.04
C GLY A 65 -43.82 -1.65 13.45
N LYS A 66 -43.90 -0.59 14.28
CA LYS A 66 -44.98 -0.32 15.24
C LYS A 66 -44.75 0.99 15.97
#